data_AF-A0A4R4E3T1-F1
#
_entry.id   AF-A0A4R4E3T1-F1
#
_cell.length_a   1.000
_cell.length_b   1.000
_cell.length_c   1.000
_cell.angle_alpha   90.00
_cell.angle_beta   90.00
_cell.angle_gamma   90.00
#
_symmetry.space_group_name_H-M   'P 1'
#
loop_
_entity.id
_entity.type
_entity.pdbx_description
1 polymer ?
#
loop_
_entity_poly.entity_id
_entity_poly.type
_entity_poly.pdbx_seq_one_letter_code
_entity_poly.pdbx_strand_id
1 'polypeptide(L)'
;MKKIYRVADNPFDDIEMSTPHLCDFGTDAVPKLEAEFPDEAAAIDAAVRHVTQKRSSVQQLHAGRTTDTSTLDTFLKGVAVTMRTAQARIAVDLGEDSKEFAALYPNGRRTYSQLTKTDAPAQLLTVKKTIEGTGDRLHEPTRRTLLGFHDEWERLRTGQKKTGGDLEAERDERDEGRVELEDALYEALLQVARKYKRNPNAVRRFFDHTLLDPTRYASRERSEPSTP
;
A
#
# COMPACT_ATOMS: atom_id res chain seq x y z
N MET A 1 26.98 -36.20 5.45
CA MET A 1 27.83 -35.00 5.22
C MET A 1 27.05 -33.74 4.81
N LYS A 2 25.76 -33.58 5.17
CA LYS A 2 25.01 -32.33 4.91
C LYS A 2 25.44 -31.15 5.80
N LYS A 3 26.13 -31.41 6.92
CA LYS A 3 26.53 -30.39 7.91
C LYS A 3 27.55 -29.38 7.37
N ILE A 4 28.32 -29.74 6.34
CA ILE A 4 29.37 -28.89 5.77
C ILE A 4 28.78 -27.76 4.91
N TYR A 5 27.56 -27.93 4.40
CA TYR A 5 26.86 -26.91 3.59
C TYR A 5 26.02 -25.96 4.44
N ARG A 6 25.68 -26.34 5.70
CA ARG A 6 24.90 -25.50 6.61
C ARG A 6 25.54 -24.16 6.98
N VAL A 7 26.85 -24.04 6.80
CA VAL A 7 27.58 -22.78 7.01
C VAL A 7 27.47 -21.82 5.82
N ALA A 8 26.76 -22.23 4.76
CA ALA A 8 26.42 -21.38 3.61
C ALA A 8 24.92 -20.99 3.64
N ASP A 9 24.11 -21.63 4.49
CA ASP A 9 22.69 -21.29 4.65
C ASP A 9 22.58 -20.01 5.49
N ASN A 10 22.02 -18.94 4.91
CA ASN A 10 21.78 -17.68 5.62
C ASN A 10 20.69 -17.91 6.68
N PRO A 11 21.00 -17.81 7.99
CA PRO A 11 20.01 -18.04 9.05
C PRO A 11 18.99 -16.91 9.18
N PHE A 12 19.22 -15.77 8.53
CA PHE A 12 18.31 -14.62 8.50
C PHE A 12 17.29 -14.72 7.35
N ASP A 13 17.50 -15.62 6.38
CA ASP A 13 16.55 -15.96 5.31
C ASP A 13 15.47 -16.95 5.80
N ASP A 14 14.87 -16.66 6.96
CA ASP A 14 13.73 -17.41 7.45
C ASP A 14 12.45 -16.62 7.18
N ILE A 15 11.48 -17.25 6.51
CA ILE A 15 10.17 -16.65 6.25
C ILE A 15 9.39 -16.37 7.54
N GLU A 16 9.68 -17.10 8.63
CA GLU A 16 9.09 -16.87 9.95
C GLU A 16 9.67 -15.63 10.65
N MET A 17 10.85 -15.15 10.24
CA MET A 17 11.43 -13.91 10.74
C MET A 17 10.79 -12.71 10.05
N SER A 18 10.18 -11.85 10.86
CA SER A 18 9.58 -10.63 10.35
C SER A 18 10.64 -9.57 10.04
N THR A 19 10.48 -8.81 8.95
CA THR A 19 11.36 -7.68 8.61
C THR A 19 11.55 -6.68 9.76
N PRO A 20 10.52 -6.31 10.56
CA PRO A 20 10.71 -5.49 11.74
C PRO A 20 11.69 -6.08 12.76
N HIS A 21 11.58 -7.38 13.08
CA HIS A 21 12.50 -8.06 13.99
C HIS A 21 13.93 -8.09 13.44
N LEU A 22 14.11 -8.28 12.13
CA LEU A 22 15.42 -8.17 11.48
C LEU A 22 16.01 -6.75 11.61
N CYS A 23 15.19 -5.71 11.45
CA CYS A 23 15.64 -4.32 11.65
C CYS A 23 16.00 -4.03 13.11
N ASP A 24 15.20 -4.51 14.07
CA ASP A 24 15.46 -4.34 15.50
C ASP A 24 16.76 -5.06 15.90
N PHE A 25 16.94 -6.30 15.42
CA PHE A 25 18.16 -7.08 15.59
C PHE A 25 19.37 -6.38 14.98
N GLY A 26 19.25 -5.86 13.75
CA GLY A 26 20.33 -5.10 13.10
C GLY A 26 20.69 -3.82 13.87
N THR A 27 19.68 -3.06 14.31
CA THR A 27 19.86 -1.84 15.11
C THR A 27 20.56 -2.11 16.43
N ASP A 28 20.27 -3.24 17.07
CA ASP A 28 20.93 -3.69 18.30
C ASP A 28 22.37 -4.17 18.05
N ALA A 29 22.62 -4.84 16.92
CA ALA A 29 23.93 -5.39 16.57
C ALA A 29 24.96 -4.30 16.20
N VAL A 30 24.54 -3.24 15.50
CA VAL A 30 25.41 -2.13 15.03
C VAL A 30 26.32 -1.57 16.13
N PRO A 31 25.83 -1.06 17.28
CA PRO A 31 26.69 -0.47 18.30
C PRO A 31 27.60 -1.53 18.98
N LYS A 32 27.22 -2.80 18.96
CA LYS A 32 28.02 -3.90 19.51
C LYS A 32 29.18 -4.26 18.58
N LEU A 33 28.98 -4.14 17.28
CA LEU A 33 29.97 -4.43 16.24
C LEU A 33 30.93 -3.27 16.00
N GLU A 34 30.48 -2.02 16.14
CA GLU A 34 31.19 -0.80 15.72
C GLU A 34 32.67 -0.72 16.14
N ALA A 35 32.99 -1.15 17.36
CA ALA A 35 34.37 -1.09 17.88
C ALA A 35 35.32 -2.13 17.27
N GLU A 36 34.80 -3.28 16.83
CA GLU A 36 35.61 -4.44 16.44
C GLU A 36 35.43 -4.88 14.97
N PHE A 37 34.31 -4.49 14.37
CA PHE A 37 33.81 -4.85 13.04
C PHE A 37 33.09 -3.64 12.42
N PRO A 38 33.80 -2.51 12.22
CA PRO A 38 33.19 -1.25 11.80
C PRO A 38 32.59 -1.32 10.38
N ASP A 39 33.20 -2.10 9.48
CA ASP A 39 32.71 -2.24 8.10
C ASP A 39 31.39 -3.01 8.08
N GLU A 40 31.29 -4.08 8.86
CA GLU A 40 30.07 -4.87 9.02
C GLU A 40 28.97 -4.07 9.73
N ALA A 41 29.31 -3.31 10.77
CA ALA A 41 28.37 -2.41 11.44
C ALA A 41 27.82 -1.35 10.46
N ALA A 42 28.67 -0.74 9.64
CA ALA A 42 28.26 0.23 8.64
C ALA A 42 27.36 -0.39 7.56
N ALA A 43 27.66 -1.62 7.11
CA ALA A 43 26.83 -2.33 6.14
C ALA A 43 25.43 -2.64 6.68
N ILE A 44 25.34 -3.10 7.94
CA ILE A 44 24.05 -3.36 8.61
C ILE A 44 23.25 -2.06 8.77
N ASP A 45 23.87 -0.97 9.25
CA ASP A 45 23.19 0.33 9.42
C ASP A 45 22.66 0.86 8.07
N ALA A 46 23.45 0.75 7.00
CA ALA A 46 23.00 1.11 5.65
C ALA A 46 21.78 0.30 5.19
N ALA A 47 21.81 -1.03 5.38
CA ALA A 47 20.70 -1.91 5.00
C ALA A 47 19.43 -1.65 5.84
N VAL A 48 19.56 -1.45 7.17
CA VAL A 48 18.44 -1.09 8.05
C VAL A 48 17.78 0.22 7.60
N ARG A 49 18.57 1.23 7.24
CA ARG A 49 18.07 2.50 6.71
C ARG A 49 17.32 2.31 5.39
N HIS A 50 17.86 1.50 4.49
CA HIS A 50 17.23 1.21 3.20
C HIS A 50 15.84 0.58 3.40
N VAL A 51 15.74 -0.46 4.24
CA VAL A 51 14.46 -1.11 4.59
C VAL A 51 13.48 -0.11 5.20
N THR A 52 13.94 0.73 6.12
CA THR A 52 13.09 1.71 6.81
C THR A 52 12.57 2.79 5.87
N GLN A 53 13.40 3.23 4.91
CA GLN A 53 13.02 4.18 3.88
C GLN A 53 11.95 3.61 2.93
N LYS A 54 12.14 2.36 2.45
CA LYS A 54 11.14 1.67 1.62
C LYS A 54 9.81 1.50 2.37
N ARG A 55 9.83 1.06 3.63
CA ARG A 55 8.62 0.95 4.47
C ARG A 55 7.88 2.29 4.62
N SER A 56 8.62 3.38 4.77
CA SER A 56 8.05 4.72 4.87
C SER A 56 7.40 5.16 3.55
N SER A 57 8.02 4.86 2.41
CA SER A 57 7.47 5.10 1.07
C SER A 57 6.16 4.33 0.86
N VAL A 58 6.14 3.04 1.21
CA VAL A 58 4.93 2.20 1.12
C VAL A 58 3.79 2.73 1.99
N GLN A 59 4.09 3.19 3.22
CA GLN A 59 3.09 3.83 4.08
C GLN A 59 2.53 5.12 3.46
N GLN A 60 3.38 5.95 2.86
CA GLN A 60 2.95 7.17 2.16
C GLN A 60 2.07 6.85 0.94
N LEU A 61 2.44 5.84 0.14
CA LEU A 61 1.64 5.37 -0.99
C LEU A 61 0.27 4.81 -0.54
N HIS A 62 0.23 4.07 0.57
CA HIS A 62 -1.02 3.60 1.18
C HIS A 62 -1.92 4.75 1.67
N ALA A 63 -1.33 5.78 2.28
CA ALA A 63 -2.06 6.98 2.68
C ALA A 63 -2.60 7.75 1.46
N GLY A 64 -1.81 7.84 0.38
CA GLY A 64 -2.24 8.37 -0.91
C GLY A 64 -3.46 7.64 -1.48
N ARG A 65 -3.43 6.30 -1.53
CA ARG A 65 -4.55 5.48 -2.03
C ARG A 65 -5.84 5.61 -1.21
N THR A 66 -5.71 5.79 0.10
CA THR A 66 -6.86 6.05 0.99
C THR A 66 -7.52 7.38 0.64
N THR A 67 -6.70 8.39 0.33
CA THR A 67 -7.13 9.71 -0.13
C THR A 67 -7.72 9.66 -1.55
N ASP A 68 -7.15 8.88 -2.46
CA ASP A 68 -7.65 8.74 -3.85
C ASP A 68 -9.01 8.03 -3.89
N THR A 69 -9.19 7.01 -3.04
CA THR A 69 -10.45 6.26 -2.96
C THR A 69 -11.56 7.13 -2.40
N SER A 70 -11.28 7.93 -1.36
CA SER A 70 -12.22 8.88 -0.77
C SER A 70 -12.53 10.06 -1.72
N THR A 71 -11.58 10.44 -2.57
CA THR A 71 -11.77 11.46 -3.61
C THR A 71 -12.79 10.99 -4.66
N LEU A 72 -12.68 9.74 -5.15
CA LEU A 72 -13.68 9.18 -6.07
C LEU A 72 -15.07 9.06 -5.43
N ASP A 73 -15.15 8.67 -4.16
CA ASP A 73 -16.43 8.62 -3.43
C ASP A 73 -17.05 10.00 -3.25
N THR A 74 -16.22 11.02 -2.97
CA THR A 74 -16.65 12.41 -2.85
C THR A 74 -17.14 12.95 -4.20
N PHE A 75 -16.41 12.64 -5.27
CA PHE A 75 -16.81 13.00 -6.64
C PHE A 75 -18.17 12.40 -7.01
N LEU A 76 -18.39 11.10 -6.80
CA LEU A 76 -19.68 10.45 -7.09
C LEU A 76 -20.84 11.02 -6.26
N LYS A 77 -20.59 11.35 -4.98
CA LYS A 77 -21.58 12.08 -4.16
C LYS A 77 -21.89 13.46 -4.76
N GLY A 78 -20.88 14.19 -5.21
CA GLY A 78 -21.03 15.48 -5.90
C GLY A 78 -21.86 15.36 -7.19
N VAL A 79 -21.59 14.35 -8.02
CA VAL A 79 -22.39 14.03 -9.22
C VAL A 79 -23.85 13.79 -8.83
N ALA A 80 -24.12 12.98 -7.80
CA ALA A 80 -25.48 12.68 -7.36
C ALA A 80 -26.25 13.92 -6.87
N VAL A 81 -25.59 14.81 -6.13
CA VAL A 81 -26.17 16.08 -5.68
C VAL A 81 -26.47 16.98 -6.87
N THR A 82 -25.49 17.18 -7.76
CA THR A 82 -25.65 18.03 -8.94
C THR A 82 -26.77 17.54 -9.86
N MET A 83 -26.81 16.24 -10.16
CA MET A 83 -27.85 15.66 -11.00
C MET A 83 -29.23 15.74 -10.37
N ARG A 84 -29.34 15.65 -9.05
CA ARG A 84 -30.62 15.82 -8.34
C ARG A 84 -31.10 17.27 -8.41
N THR A 85 -30.22 18.23 -8.17
CA THR A 85 -30.55 19.67 -8.20
C THR A 85 -30.87 20.13 -9.62
N ALA A 86 -30.16 19.63 -10.62
CA ALA A 86 -30.36 19.99 -12.02
C ALA A 86 -31.59 19.33 -12.66
N GLN A 87 -32.15 18.26 -12.06
CA GLN A 87 -33.20 17.44 -12.70
C GLN A 87 -34.41 18.25 -13.16
N ALA A 88 -34.96 19.12 -12.28
CA ALA A 88 -36.13 19.91 -12.63
C ALA A 88 -35.85 20.87 -13.80
N ARG A 89 -34.63 21.41 -13.84
CA ARG A 89 -34.20 22.29 -14.93
C ARG A 89 -34.01 21.51 -16.24
N ILE A 90 -33.37 20.34 -16.17
CA ILE A 90 -33.16 19.46 -17.33
C ILE A 90 -34.52 18.98 -17.89
N ALA A 91 -35.50 18.69 -17.03
CA ALA A 91 -36.86 18.35 -17.45
C ALA A 91 -37.53 19.51 -18.21
N VAL A 92 -37.35 20.75 -17.76
CA VAL A 92 -37.87 21.95 -18.45
C VAL A 92 -37.16 22.17 -19.79
N ASP A 93 -35.84 22.06 -19.83
CA ASP A 93 -35.02 22.36 -21.00
C ASP A 93 -35.14 21.27 -22.10
N LEU A 94 -35.25 19.99 -21.72
CA LEU A 94 -35.30 18.86 -22.66
C LEU A 94 -36.70 18.30 -22.89
N GLY A 95 -37.61 18.47 -21.93
CA GLY A 95 -38.90 17.77 -21.85
C GLY A 95 -38.76 16.44 -21.09
N GLU A 96 -39.62 16.19 -20.11
CA GLU A 96 -39.59 14.99 -19.26
C GLU A 96 -39.84 13.70 -20.05
N ASP A 97 -40.65 13.76 -21.11
CA ASP A 97 -40.94 12.64 -22.03
C ASP A 97 -39.88 12.48 -23.15
N SER A 98 -38.83 13.29 -23.14
CA SER A 98 -37.80 13.22 -24.18
C SER A 98 -36.90 12.00 -24.02
N LYS A 99 -36.37 11.51 -25.15
CA LYS A 99 -35.43 10.37 -25.16
C LYS A 99 -34.14 10.74 -24.42
N GLU A 100 -33.76 12.00 -24.47
CA GLU A 100 -32.58 12.57 -23.82
C GLU A 100 -32.76 12.62 -22.30
N PHE A 101 -33.95 13.02 -21.81
CA PHE A 101 -34.26 12.96 -20.39
C PHE A 101 -34.26 11.52 -19.86
N ALA A 102 -34.88 10.60 -20.60
CA ALA A 102 -34.88 9.18 -20.25
C ALA A 102 -33.47 8.56 -20.24
N ALA A 103 -32.57 8.99 -21.13
CA ALA A 103 -31.17 8.55 -21.17
C ALA A 103 -30.36 9.08 -19.97
N LEU A 104 -30.63 10.31 -19.51
CA LEU A 104 -29.99 10.89 -18.33
C LEU A 104 -30.53 10.29 -17.02
N TYR A 105 -31.81 9.95 -16.96
CA TYR A 105 -32.47 9.46 -15.75
C TYR A 105 -33.21 8.12 -15.96
N PRO A 106 -32.52 7.04 -16.36
CA PRO A 106 -33.17 5.74 -16.62
C PRO A 106 -33.87 5.17 -15.39
N ASN A 107 -33.37 5.47 -14.19
CA ASN A 107 -33.96 5.08 -12.91
C ASN A 107 -34.45 6.31 -12.12
N GLY A 108 -34.80 7.40 -12.82
CA GLY A 108 -35.21 8.65 -12.20
C GLY A 108 -34.16 9.19 -11.22
N ARG A 109 -34.62 9.69 -10.06
CA ARG A 109 -33.78 10.26 -8.98
C ARG A 109 -32.76 9.28 -8.40
N ARG A 110 -32.94 7.97 -8.59
CA ARG A 110 -32.05 6.95 -8.00
C ARG A 110 -30.79 6.70 -8.82
N THR A 111 -30.82 7.02 -10.13
CA THR A 111 -29.74 6.79 -11.10
C THR A 111 -28.36 7.12 -10.55
N TYR A 112 -28.20 8.31 -9.96
CA TYR A 112 -26.89 8.79 -9.49
C TYR A 112 -26.63 8.51 -8.01
N SER A 113 -27.68 8.33 -7.20
CA SER A 113 -27.52 8.00 -5.78
C SER A 113 -27.02 6.58 -5.53
N GLN A 114 -27.17 5.69 -6.51
CA GLN A 114 -26.74 4.29 -6.46
C GLN A 114 -25.56 4.02 -7.40
N LEU A 115 -24.96 5.06 -7.98
CA LEU A 115 -23.92 4.91 -8.97
C LEU A 115 -22.66 4.33 -8.32
N THR A 116 -22.31 3.11 -8.70
CA THR A 116 -21.10 2.44 -8.22
C THR A 116 -19.89 2.90 -9.03
N LYS A 117 -18.68 2.69 -8.50
CA LYS A 117 -17.43 2.96 -9.25
C LYS A 117 -17.31 2.13 -10.53
N THR A 118 -17.99 0.99 -10.59
CA THR A 118 -18.02 0.10 -11.76
C THR A 118 -18.92 0.66 -12.86
N ASP A 119 -20.07 1.21 -12.49
CA ASP A 119 -21.09 1.68 -13.44
C ASP A 119 -20.90 3.16 -13.82
N ALA A 120 -20.23 3.93 -12.96
CA ALA A 120 -19.89 5.33 -13.16
C ALA A 120 -19.34 5.68 -14.54
N PRO A 121 -18.31 5.00 -15.10
CA PRO A 121 -17.76 5.37 -16.40
C PRO A 121 -18.82 5.30 -17.52
N ALA A 122 -19.62 4.24 -17.56
CA ALA A 122 -20.64 4.06 -18.57
C ALA A 122 -21.76 5.11 -18.45
N GLN A 123 -22.21 5.38 -17.22
CA GLN A 123 -23.26 6.38 -16.99
C GLN A 123 -22.77 7.81 -17.27
N LEU A 124 -21.56 8.17 -16.85
CA LEU A 124 -20.99 9.50 -17.08
C LEU A 124 -20.68 9.74 -18.57
N LEU A 125 -20.26 8.70 -19.29
CA LEU A 125 -20.11 8.77 -20.75
C LEU A 125 -21.47 8.95 -21.43
N THR A 126 -22.52 8.29 -20.94
CA THR A 126 -23.90 8.47 -21.43
C THR A 126 -24.37 9.90 -21.20
N VAL A 127 -24.07 10.49 -20.03
CA VAL A 127 -24.31 11.92 -19.77
C VAL A 127 -23.60 12.77 -20.80
N LYS A 128 -22.28 12.63 -20.95
CA LYS A 128 -21.49 13.42 -21.91
C LYS A 128 -22.05 13.36 -23.32
N LYS A 129 -22.29 12.16 -23.86
CA LYS A 129 -22.84 11.95 -25.21
C LYS A 129 -24.23 12.54 -25.39
N THR A 130 -25.10 12.39 -24.38
CA THR A 130 -26.46 12.93 -24.46
C THR A 130 -26.43 14.45 -24.50
N ILE A 131 -25.60 15.06 -23.65
CA ILE A 131 -25.47 16.52 -23.55
C ILE A 131 -24.83 17.12 -24.82
N GLU A 132 -23.82 16.45 -25.38
CA GLU A 132 -23.23 16.81 -26.68
C GLU A 132 -24.28 16.77 -27.81
N GLY A 133 -25.17 15.77 -27.80
CA GLY A 133 -26.25 15.63 -28.79
C GLY A 133 -27.40 16.63 -28.64
N THR A 134 -27.58 17.25 -27.47
CA THR A 134 -28.67 18.22 -27.22
C THR A 134 -28.39 19.66 -27.69
N GLY A 135 -27.17 19.99 -28.10
CA GLY A 135 -26.79 21.35 -28.52
C GLY A 135 -26.99 22.40 -27.41
N ASP A 136 -27.57 23.55 -27.76
CA ASP A 136 -27.81 24.69 -26.86
C ASP A 136 -29.17 24.64 -26.13
N ARG A 137 -29.88 23.50 -26.21
CA ARG A 137 -31.19 23.33 -25.56
C ARG A 137 -31.11 23.41 -24.03
N LEU A 138 -29.96 23.08 -23.47
CA LEU A 138 -29.68 23.16 -22.04
C LEU A 138 -29.09 24.50 -21.65
N HIS A 139 -29.45 24.96 -20.47
CA HIS A 139 -28.80 26.11 -19.85
C HIS A 139 -27.27 25.90 -19.76
N GLU A 140 -26.50 26.84 -20.32
CA GLU A 140 -25.05 26.72 -20.53
C GLU A 140 -24.24 26.37 -19.25
N PRO A 141 -24.50 26.97 -18.08
CA PRO A 141 -23.88 26.55 -16.81
C PRO A 141 -24.11 25.07 -16.48
N THR A 142 -25.35 24.57 -16.65
CA THR A 142 -25.68 23.17 -16.42
C THR A 142 -24.99 22.28 -17.43
N ARG A 143 -25.03 22.64 -18.72
CA ARG A 143 -24.35 21.93 -19.80
C ARG A 143 -22.85 21.75 -19.52
N ARG A 144 -22.16 22.83 -19.16
CA ARG A 144 -20.72 22.81 -18.85
C ARG A 144 -20.38 21.88 -17.69
N THR A 145 -21.14 21.94 -16.60
CA THR A 145 -20.92 21.06 -15.44
C THR A 145 -21.10 19.58 -15.80
N LEU A 146 -22.12 19.25 -16.59
CA LEU A 146 -22.41 17.86 -16.98
C LEU A 146 -21.35 17.28 -17.94
N LEU A 147 -20.85 18.08 -18.88
CA LEU A 147 -19.78 17.67 -19.79
C LEU A 147 -18.47 17.35 -19.05
N GLY A 148 -18.20 18.05 -17.95
CA GLY A 148 -16.98 17.86 -17.17
C GLY A 148 -16.92 16.58 -16.33
N PHE A 149 -18.04 15.89 -16.09
CA PHE A 149 -18.05 14.73 -15.18
C PHE A 149 -17.23 13.54 -15.69
N HIS A 150 -17.31 13.22 -16.97
CA HIS A 150 -16.58 12.09 -17.52
C HIS A 150 -15.06 12.33 -17.48
N ASP A 151 -14.63 13.52 -17.87
CA ASP A 151 -13.21 13.87 -17.95
C ASP A 151 -12.59 13.94 -16.54
N GLU A 152 -13.34 14.45 -15.56
CA GLU A 152 -12.94 14.44 -14.15
C GLU A 152 -12.85 13.02 -13.59
N TRP A 153 -13.78 12.13 -13.95
CA TRP A 153 -13.72 10.72 -13.59
C TRP A 153 -12.47 10.03 -14.16
N GLU A 154 -12.15 10.23 -15.44
CA GLU A 154 -10.96 9.66 -16.08
C GLU A 154 -9.67 10.16 -15.44
N ARG A 155 -9.60 11.46 -15.11
CA ARG A 155 -8.47 12.07 -14.41
C ARG A 155 -8.23 11.41 -13.05
N LEU A 156 -9.29 11.30 -12.24
CA LEU A 156 -9.22 10.68 -10.91
C LEU A 156 -8.86 9.19 -10.99
N ARG A 157 -9.42 8.46 -11.97
CA ARG A 157 -9.15 7.02 -12.15
C ARG A 157 -7.73 6.74 -12.64
N THR A 158 -7.18 7.61 -13.48
CA THR A 158 -5.80 7.51 -13.96
C THR A 158 -4.81 7.76 -12.82
N GLY A 159 -5.10 8.75 -11.95
CA GLY A 159 -4.33 8.96 -10.71
C GLY A 159 -4.29 7.71 -9.84
N GLN A 160 -5.45 7.07 -9.59
CA GLN A 160 -5.53 5.86 -8.77
C GLN A 160 -4.79 4.65 -9.37
N LYS A 161 -4.80 4.49 -10.70
CA LYS A 161 -4.12 3.37 -11.37
C LYS A 161 -2.59 3.47 -11.27
N LYS A 162 -2.04 4.69 -11.36
CA LYS A 162 -0.60 4.93 -11.21
C LYS A 162 -0.11 4.50 -9.82
N THR A 163 -0.78 4.96 -8.77
CA THR A 163 -0.49 4.57 -7.38
C THR A 163 -0.66 3.07 -7.13
N GLY A 164 -1.55 2.40 -7.87
CA GLY A 164 -1.78 0.96 -7.77
C GLY A 164 -0.66 0.11 -8.36
N GLY A 165 -0.17 0.47 -9.55
CA GLY A 165 0.92 -0.24 -10.22
C GLY A 165 2.25 -0.14 -9.46
N ASP A 166 2.53 1.02 -8.87
CA ASP A 166 3.73 1.25 -8.07
C ASP A 166 3.75 0.39 -6.79
N LEU A 167 2.58 0.01 -6.25
CA LEU A 167 2.47 -0.83 -5.04
C LEU A 167 2.53 -2.34 -5.32
N GLU A 168 2.12 -2.76 -6.51
CA GLU A 168 2.12 -4.18 -6.91
C GLU A 168 3.54 -4.63 -7.25
N ALA A 169 4.33 -3.76 -7.89
CA ALA A 169 5.77 -3.96 -8.08
C ALA A 169 6.54 -4.10 -6.74
N GLU A 170 6.13 -3.36 -5.70
CA GLU A 170 6.78 -3.37 -4.38
C GLU A 170 6.31 -4.53 -3.47
N ARG A 171 5.27 -5.29 -3.83
CA ARG A 171 4.72 -6.39 -3.01
C ARG A 171 5.16 -7.79 -3.45
N ASP A 172 5.41 -7.99 -4.74
CA ASP A 172 5.73 -9.31 -5.30
C ASP A 172 7.22 -9.67 -5.20
N GLU A 173 8.08 -8.69 -4.91
CA GLU A 173 9.49 -8.93 -4.60
C GLU A 173 9.66 -9.09 -3.08
N ARG A 174 10.38 -10.12 -2.66
CA ARG A 174 11.03 -10.15 -1.35
C ARG A 174 11.86 -8.87 -1.29
N ASP A 175 11.32 -7.87 -0.58
CA ASP A 175 11.76 -6.47 -0.61
C ASP A 175 13.29 -6.42 -0.66
N GLU A 176 13.89 -5.91 -1.74
CA GLU A 176 15.35 -5.93 -1.97
C GLU A 176 16.14 -5.49 -0.73
N GLY A 177 15.62 -4.51 0.03
CA GLY A 177 16.22 -4.08 1.28
C GLY A 177 16.24 -5.16 2.37
N ARG A 178 15.24 -6.04 2.43
CA ARG A 178 15.23 -7.20 3.34
C ARG A 178 16.36 -8.16 2.98
N VAL A 179 16.54 -8.45 1.69
CA VAL A 179 17.62 -9.33 1.22
C VAL A 179 18.99 -8.74 1.56
N GLU A 180 19.19 -7.45 1.27
CA GLU A 180 20.42 -6.75 1.64
C GLU A 180 20.70 -6.79 3.15
N LEU A 181 19.67 -6.63 3.98
CA LEU A 181 19.79 -6.71 5.43
C LEU A 181 20.17 -8.13 5.89
N GLU A 182 19.51 -9.14 5.34
CA GLU A 182 19.81 -10.56 5.64
C GLU A 182 21.25 -10.91 5.26
N ASP A 183 21.72 -10.44 4.10
CA ASP A 183 23.08 -10.68 3.63
C ASP A 183 24.12 -9.93 4.47
N ALA A 184 23.85 -8.66 4.83
CA ALA A 184 24.74 -7.88 5.70
C ALA A 184 24.87 -8.50 7.10
N LEU A 185 23.75 -8.94 7.69
CA LEU A 185 23.74 -9.63 8.98
C LEU A 185 24.48 -10.96 8.90
N TYR A 186 24.34 -11.68 7.79
CA TYR A 186 25.00 -12.95 7.60
C TYR A 186 26.52 -12.81 7.44
N GLU A 187 26.97 -11.85 6.64
CA GLU A 187 28.40 -11.54 6.50
C GLU A 187 29.01 -11.15 7.86
N ALA A 188 28.33 -10.31 8.63
CA ALA A 188 28.76 -9.94 9.98
C ALA A 188 28.88 -11.18 10.89
N LEU A 189 27.89 -12.08 10.85
CA LEU A 189 27.94 -13.33 11.62
C LEU A 189 29.14 -14.19 11.24
N LEU A 190 29.45 -14.31 9.95
CA LEU A 190 30.60 -15.06 9.46
C LEU A 190 31.93 -14.45 9.92
N GLN A 191 32.07 -13.12 9.88
CA GLN A 191 33.27 -12.41 10.30
C GLN A 191 33.51 -12.54 11.82
N VAL A 192 32.45 -12.38 12.63
CA VAL A 192 32.51 -12.57 14.08
C VAL A 192 32.87 -14.02 14.41
N ALA A 193 32.22 -15.00 13.77
CA ALA A 193 32.52 -16.42 13.97
C ALA A 193 33.95 -16.78 13.56
N ARG A 194 34.48 -16.13 12.51
CA ARG A 194 35.86 -16.28 12.05
C ARG A 194 36.88 -15.74 13.05
N LYS A 195 36.60 -14.62 13.72
CA LYS A 195 37.47 -14.05 14.76
C LYS A 195 37.44 -14.87 16.04
N TYR A 196 36.24 -15.27 16.48
CA TYR A 196 36.00 -15.95 17.76
C TYR A 196 35.81 -17.47 17.64
N LYS A 197 36.68 -18.13 16.86
CA LYS A 197 36.60 -19.57 16.64
C LYS A 197 36.59 -20.34 17.96
N ARG A 198 35.66 -21.30 18.06
CA ARG A 198 35.46 -22.16 19.25
C ARG A 198 35.04 -21.40 20.52
N ASN A 199 34.69 -20.11 20.43
CA ASN A 199 34.17 -19.32 21.54
C ASN A 199 32.77 -18.77 21.23
N PRO A 200 31.72 -19.60 21.31
CA PRO A 200 30.35 -19.18 20.98
C PRO A 200 29.82 -18.09 21.91
N ASN A 201 30.34 -18.02 23.15
CA ASN A 201 29.93 -16.99 24.11
C ASN A 201 30.42 -15.59 23.72
N ALA A 202 31.51 -15.48 22.96
CA ALA A 202 31.95 -14.19 22.44
C ALA A 202 31.02 -13.70 21.31
N VAL A 203 30.54 -14.61 20.44
CA VAL A 203 29.59 -14.29 19.36
C VAL A 203 28.27 -13.73 19.92
N ARG A 204 27.78 -14.31 21.03
CA ARG A 204 26.56 -13.85 21.72
C ARG A 204 26.61 -12.41 22.25
N ARG A 205 27.81 -11.83 22.36
CA ARG A 205 27.95 -10.42 22.77
C ARG A 205 27.58 -9.44 21.65
N PHE A 206 27.63 -9.90 20.40
CA PHE A 206 27.32 -9.09 19.22
C PHE A 206 25.90 -9.29 18.73
N PHE A 207 25.35 -10.51 18.93
CA PHE A 207 24.07 -10.91 18.36
C PHE A 207 23.13 -11.43 19.45
N ASP A 208 22.07 -10.67 19.74
CA ASP A 208 21.00 -11.10 20.63
C ASP A 208 19.90 -11.81 19.84
N HIS A 209 20.01 -13.14 19.73
CA HIS A 209 19.04 -13.97 19.02
C HIS A 209 17.59 -13.83 19.51
N THR A 210 17.36 -13.36 20.74
CA THR A 210 16.00 -13.22 21.29
C THR A 210 15.18 -12.15 20.57
N LEU A 211 15.83 -11.23 19.85
CA LEU A 211 15.18 -10.22 19.02
C LEU A 211 14.65 -10.79 17.70
N LEU A 212 15.11 -11.98 17.29
CA LEU A 212 14.64 -12.67 16.10
C LEU A 212 13.49 -13.63 16.41
N ASP A 213 13.35 -14.03 17.67
CA ASP A 213 12.25 -14.88 18.09
C ASP A 213 10.93 -14.12 17.90
N PRO A 214 9.95 -14.69 17.17
CA PRO A 214 8.61 -14.12 17.18
C PRO A 214 8.16 -14.03 18.63
N THR A 215 7.50 -12.92 19.01
CA THR A 215 6.87 -12.74 20.31
C THR A 215 5.79 -13.83 20.50
N ARG A 216 6.21 -15.04 20.83
CA ARG A 216 5.35 -16.13 21.23
C ARG A 216 4.78 -15.69 22.57
N TYR A 217 3.54 -15.22 22.54
CA TYR A 217 2.56 -15.37 23.62
C TYR A 217 3.18 -15.56 25.01
N ALA A 218 3.62 -14.47 25.64
CA ALA A 218 3.83 -14.44 27.11
C ALA A 218 2.57 -14.86 27.90
N SER A 219 1.43 -15.02 27.22
CA SER A 219 0.16 -15.51 27.72
C SER A 219 0.02 -17.04 27.79
N ARG A 220 0.92 -17.84 27.22
CA ARG A 220 0.77 -19.32 27.22
C ARG A 220 1.70 -20.07 28.17
N GLU A 221 2.81 -19.46 28.61
CA GLU A 221 3.69 -20.04 29.63
C GLU A 221 3.29 -19.70 31.08
N ARG A 222 2.38 -18.73 31.29
CA ARG A 222 1.77 -18.49 32.63
C ARG A 222 0.57 -19.38 32.95
N SER A 223 0.20 -20.29 32.06
CA SER A 223 -1.02 -21.12 32.20
C SER A 223 -0.75 -22.60 32.41
N GLU A 224 0.47 -22.98 32.80
CA GLU A 224 0.67 -24.27 33.45
C GLU A 224 0.50 -24.11 34.97
N PRO A 225 -0.67 -24.45 35.55
CA PRO A 225 -0.73 -24.71 36.97
C PRO A 225 0.12 -25.93 37.26
N SER A 226 1.19 -25.72 38.03
CA SER A 226 1.89 -26.77 38.77
C SER A 226 0.84 -27.59 39.52
N THR A 227 0.56 -28.79 39.02
CA THR A 227 -0.34 -29.73 39.69
C THR A 227 0.49 -30.46 40.75
N PRO A 228 -0.01 -30.56 41.99
CA PRO A 228 0.73 -31.10 43.15
C PRO A 228 1.04 -32.59 43.06
#